data_AF-A0AA35X5D0-F1
#
_entry.id   AF-A0AA35X5D0-F1
#
_cell.length_a   1.000
_cell.length_b   1.000
_cell.length_c   1.000
_cell.angle_alpha   90.00
_cell.angle_beta   90.00
_cell.angle_gamma   90.00
#
_symmetry.space_group_name_H-M   'P 1'
#
loop_
_entity.id
_entity.type
_entity.pdbx_description
1 polymer ?
#
loop_
_entity_poly.entity_id
_entity_poly.type
_entity_poly.pdbx_seq_one_letter_code
_entity_poly.pdbx_strand_id
1 'polypeptide(L)'
;MCNSDGVWSPLCDNEWTQEDATVVCRELGYREPKSVRYETINKTMVNATHISCRGNETALRDCVSTEPPVNAVCQLALVDCSPDVT
;
A
#
# COMPACT_ATOMS: atom_id res chain seq x y z
N MET A 1 -0.65 1.00 -5.52
CA MET A 1 -1.30 1.96 -6.45
C MET A 1 -2.31 1.19 -7.28
N CYS A 2 -3.60 1.25 -6.97
CA CYS A 2 -4.65 0.81 -7.88
C CYS A 2 -6.02 1.31 -7.38
N ASN A 3 -6.81 1.94 -8.26
CA ASN A 3 -8.27 1.99 -8.14
C ASN A 3 -8.85 1.12 -9.27
N SER A 4 -9.94 0.43 -8.99
CA SER A 4 -10.72 -0.50 -9.82
C SER A 4 -11.19 0.01 -11.20
N ASP A 5 -10.94 1.27 -11.55
CA ASP A 5 -11.41 1.88 -12.81
C ASP A 5 -10.29 2.19 -13.82
N GLY A 6 -9.08 1.65 -13.60
CA GLY A 6 -7.93 1.89 -14.49
C GLY A 6 -7.30 3.28 -14.34
N VAL A 7 -7.71 4.05 -13.33
CA VAL A 7 -7.08 5.32 -12.94
C VAL A 7 -6.10 5.06 -11.80
N TRP A 8 -4.84 5.45 -12.00
CA TRP A 8 -3.79 5.36 -10.99
C TRP A 8 -4.00 6.44 -9.92
N SER A 9 -4.80 6.14 -8.90
CA SER A 9 -4.88 6.98 -7.71
C SER A 9 -3.76 6.62 -6.73
N PRO A 10 -3.06 7.61 -6.16
CA PRO A 10 -2.14 7.32 -5.07
C PRO A 10 -2.95 6.94 -3.83
N LEU A 11 -2.59 5.82 -3.22
CA LEU A 11 -3.21 5.34 -2.00
C LEU A 11 -2.69 6.20 -0.85
N CYS A 12 -3.59 6.83 -0.09
CA CYS A 12 -3.22 7.31 1.24
C CYS A 12 -3.66 6.27 2.22
N ASP A 13 -2.69 5.54 2.70
CA ASP A 13 -2.87 4.78 3.89
C ASP A 13 -1.97 5.42 4.96
N ASN A 14 -2.63 5.87 6.03
CA ASN A 14 -1.99 6.45 7.20
C ASN A 14 -1.42 5.34 8.12
N GLU A 15 -1.62 4.08 7.73
CA GLU A 15 -1.37 2.87 8.50
C GLU A 15 -0.91 1.73 7.58
N TRP A 16 -0.11 2.01 6.53
CA TRP A 16 0.54 0.94 5.75
C TRP A 16 1.20 -0.04 6.71
N THR A 17 0.82 -1.31 6.64
CA THR A 17 1.34 -2.36 7.50
C THR A 17 2.35 -3.24 6.76
N GLN A 18 2.98 -4.12 7.53
CA GLN A 18 3.87 -5.15 6.97
C GLN A 18 3.08 -6.14 6.10
N GLU A 19 1.81 -6.38 6.43
CA GLU A 19 0.89 -7.23 5.67
C GLU A 19 0.60 -6.62 4.29
N ASP A 20 0.37 -5.31 4.21
CA ASP A 20 0.19 -4.61 2.93
C ASP A 20 1.44 -4.72 2.06
N ALA A 21 2.62 -4.51 2.66
CA ALA A 21 3.90 -4.67 1.98
C ALA A 21 4.14 -6.12 1.51
N THR A 22 3.67 -7.11 2.26
CA THR A 22 3.73 -8.52 1.88
C THR A 22 2.88 -8.81 0.65
N VAL A 23 1.67 -8.25 0.59
CA VAL A 23 0.79 -8.40 -0.59
C VAL A 23 1.40 -7.69 -1.81
N VAL A 24 1.97 -6.49 -1.63
CA VAL A 24 2.70 -5.78 -2.71
C VAL A 24 3.82 -6.65 -3.28
N CYS A 25 4.68 -7.18 -2.42
CA CYS A 25 5.80 -8.00 -2.87
C CYS A 25 5.33 -9.31 -3.52
N ARG A 26 4.25 -9.90 -3.00
CA ARG A 26 3.62 -11.08 -3.59
C ARG A 26 3.04 -10.83 -4.97
N GLU A 27 2.38 -9.70 -5.17
CA GLU A 27 1.85 -9.28 -6.46
C GLU A 27 2.97 -9.12 -7.51
N LEU A 28 4.18 -8.76 -7.07
CA LEU A 28 5.40 -8.67 -7.89
C LEU A 28 6.17 -10.00 -8.03
N GLY A 29 5.72 -11.08 -7.38
CA GLY A 29 6.34 -12.42 -7.44
C GLY A 29 7.37 -12.73 -6.36
N TYR A 30 7.52 -11.86 -5.35
CA TYR A 30 8.39 -12.08 -4.18
C TYR A 30 7.61 -12.65 -2.99
N ARG A 31 8.27 -13.35 -2.07
CA ARG A 31 7.58 -13.94 -0.90
C ARG A 31 7.31 -12.93 0.20
N GLU A 32 8.30 -12.11 0.53
CA GLU A 32 8.29 -11.19 1.65
C GLU A 32 8.99 -9.88 1.28
N PRO A 33 8.63 -8.76 1.93
CA PRO A 33 9.34 -7.49 1.79
C PRO A 33 10.66 -7.53 2.56
N LYS A 34 11.74 -7.08 1.92
CA LYS A 34 13.05 -6.90 2.54
C LYS A 34 13.06 -5.71 3.51
N SER A 35 12.41 -4.61 3.13
CA SER A 35 12.23 -3.47 4.02
C SER A 35 11.01 -2.64 3.64
N VAL A 36 10.45 -1.96 4.63
CA VAL A 36 9.37 -0.98 4.46
C VAL A 36 9.80 0.32 5.12
N ARG A 37 9.65 1.43 4.41
CA ARG A 37 9.94 2.78 4.92
C ARG A 37 8.71 3.66 4.78
N TYR A 38 8.41 4.41 5.83
CA TYR A 38 7.27 5.32 5.86
C TYR A 38 7.76 6.77 5.80
N GLU A 39 7.20 7.55 4.90
CA GLU A 39 7.48 8.96 4.76
C GLU A 39 6.17 9.75 4.77
N THR A 40 5.98 10.60 5.78
CA THR A 40 4.80 11.45 5.84
C THR A 40 4.91 12.54 4.79
N ILE A 41 3.98 12.56 3.84
CA ILE A 41 3.83 13.68 2.93
C ILE A 41 2.74 14.59 3.46
N ASN A 42 3.06 15.88 3.63
CA ASN A 42 2.08 16.93 3.98
C ASN A 42 1.21 17.28 2.75
N LYS A 43 0.69 16.26 2.06
CA LYS A 43 -0.17 16.40 0.92
C LYS A 43 -1.56 15.89 1.32
N THR A 44 -2.51 16.80 1.29
CA THR A 44 -3.92 16.48 1.49
C THR A 44 -4.47 15.88 0.20
N MET A 45 -5.08 14.70 0.28
CA MET A 45 -5.76 14.10 -0.86
C MET A 45 -7.26 14.08 -0.63
N VAL A 46 -8.00 14.58 -1.63
CA VAL A 46 -9.45 14.71 -1.57
C VAL A 46 -10.15 13.37 -1.80
N ASN A 47 -9.51 12.47 -2.57
CA ASN A 47 -10.00 11.13 -2.90
C ASN A 47 -8.92 10.09 -2.63
N ALA A 48 -8.55 9.93 -1.35
CA ALA A 48 -7.68 8.83 -0.95
C ALA A 48 -8.50 7.55 -0.77
N THR A 49 -7.86 6.40 -0.95
CA THR A 49 -8.41 5.10 -0.56
C THR A 49 -7.41 4.46 0.38
N HIS A 50 -7.89 4.02 1.53
CA HIS A 50 -7.14 3.22 2.48
C HIS A 50 -7.31 1.75 2.11
N ILE A 51 -6.24 0.98 2.08
CA ILE A 51 -6.26 -0.45 1.79
C ILE A 51 -5.66 -1.16 2.98
N SER A 52 -6.38 -2.12 3.56
CA SER A 52 -5.89 -2.95 4.65
C SER A 52 -5.90 -4.41 4.23
N CYS A 53 -4.71 -5.00 4.15
CA CYS A 53 -4.47 -6.39 3.80
C CYS A 53 -4.27 -7.26 5.05
N ARG A 54 -4.62 -8.55 4.93
CA ARG A 54 -4.33 -9.59 5.93
C ARG A 54 -2.96 -10.25 5.71
N GLY A 55 -2.34 -10.02 4.56
CA GLY A 55 -1.03 -10.59 4.19
C GLY A 55 -1.13 -11.92 3.46
N ASN A 56 -2.33 -12.46 3.26
CA ASN A 56 -2.57 -13.71 2.52
C ASN A 56 -3.16 -13.49 1.12
N GLU A 57 -3.50 -12.24 0.80
CA GLU A 57 -4.00 -11.83 -0.51
C GLU A 57 -2.93 -11.97 -1.60
N THR A 58 -3.38 -12.08 -2.85
CA THR A 58 -2.50 -12.19 -4.03
C THR A 58 -2.20 -10.87 -4.71
N ALA A 59 -3.09 -9.89 -4.55
CA ALA A 59 -2.96 -8.56 -5.10
C ALA A 59 -3.61 -7.53 -4.16
N LEU A 60 -3.15 -6.28 -4.22
CA LEU A 60 -3.69 -5.19 -3.37
C LEU A 60 -5.20 -4.97 -3.56
N ARG A 61 -5.74 -5.28 -4.74
CA ARG A 61 -7.19 -5.20 -5.03
C ARG A 61 -8.04 -6.22 -4.28
N ASP A 62 -7.42 -7.28 -3.75
CA ASP A 62 -8.12 -8.32 -2.98
C ASP A 62 -8.22 -7.95 -1.49
N CYS A 63 -7.53 -6.89 -1.07
CA CYS A 63 -7.56 -6.36 0.28
C CYS A 63 -8.79 -5.47 0.53
N VAL A 64 -9.07 -5.18 1.79
CA VAL A 64 -10.23 -4.35 2.16
C VAL A 64 -9.93 -2.89 1.85
N SER A 65 -10.74 -2.25 1.01
CA SER A 65 -10.66 -0.81 0.77
C SER A 65 -11.71 -0.04 1.58
N THR A 66 -11.28 1.06 2.20
CA THR A 66 -12.15 1.98 2.93
C THR A 66 -11.91 3.42 2.47
N GLU A 67 -12.95 4.24 2.54
CA GLU A 67 -12.81 5.68 2.31
C GLU A 67 -12.29 6.36 3.59
N PRO A 68 -11.13 7.03 3.55
CA PRO A 68 -10.61 7.78 4.67
C PRO A 68 -11.36 9.09 4.86
N PRO A 69 -11.20 9.77 6.02
CA PRO A 69 -11.79 11.08 6.25
C PRO A 69 -11.38 12.11 5.21
N VAL A 70 -12.30 13.02 4.88
CA VAL A 70 -12.01 14.20 4.06
C VAL A 70 -10.91 15.02 4.74
N ASN A 71 -9.79 15.25 4.04
CA ASN A 71 -8.55 15.87 4.54
C ASN A 71 -7.59 14.97 5.33
N ALA A 72 -7.46 13.69 4.95
CA ALA A 72 -6.39 12.84 5.46
C ALA A 72 -4.99 13.35 5.06
N VAL A 73 -4.06 13.32 6.02
CA VAL A 73 -2.62 13.51 5.77
C VAL A 73 -2.04 12.15 5.40
N CYS A 74 -1.46 12.07 4.21
CA CYS A 74 -1.03 10.79 3.65
C CYS A 74 0.39 10.43 4.05
N GLN A 75 0.64 9.14 4.30
CA GLN A 75 1.99 8.61 4.36
C GLN A 75 2.29 7.85 3.06
N LEU A 76 3.50 8.05 2.54
CA LEU A 76 4.08 7.21 1.50
C LEU A 76 4.73 6.01 2.17
N ALA A 77 4.44 4.82 1.66
CA ALA A 77 5.23 3.63 1.94
C ALA A 77 6.14 3.33 0.74
N LEU A 78 7.45 3.23 1.00
CA LEU A 78 8.41 2.62 0.09
C LEU A 78 8.62 1.17 0.52
N VAL A 79 8.31 0.24 -0.37
CA VAL A 79 8.50 -1.21 -0.17
C VAL A 79 9.66 -1.69 -1.03
N ASP A 80 10.65 -2.33 -0.39
CA ASP A 80 11.74 -3.03 -1.07
C ASP A 80 11.42 -4.53 -1.09
N CYS A 81 11.14 -5.07 -2.28
CA CYS A 81 10.84 -6.49 -2.49
C CYS A 81 12.04 -7.29 -2.98
N SER A 82 13.27 -6.75 -2.92
CA SER A 82 14.46 -7.42 -3.44
C SER A 82 14.61 -8.83 -2.87
N PRO A 83 15.02 -9.82 -3.68
CA PRO A 83 15.35 -11.13 -3.16
C PRO A 83 16.54 -10.99 -2.22
N ASP A 84 16.57 -11.77 -1.13
CA ASP A 84 17.76 -11.88 -0.29
C ASP A 84 18.90 -12.42 -1.16
N VAL A 85 19.75 -11.50 -1.65
CA VAL A 85 21.09 -11.87 -2.08
C VAL A 85 21.88 -12.06 -0.79
N THR A 86 21.89 -13.31 -0.32
CA THR A 86 22.76 -13.81 0.75
C THR A 86 24.22 -13.46 0.51
#